data_AF-C7BRI3-F1
#
_entry.id   AF-C7BRI3-F1
#
_cell.length_a   1.000
_cell.length_b   1.000
_cell.length_c   1.000
_cell.angle_alpha   90.00
_cell.angle_beta   90.00
_cell.angle_gamma   90.00
#
_symmetry.space_group_name_H-M   'P 1'
#
loop_
_entity.id
_entity.type
_entity.pdbx_description
1 polymer ?
#
loop_
_entity_poly.entity_id
_entity_poly.type
_entity_poly.pdbx_seq_one_letter_code
_entity_poly.pdbx_strand_id
1 'polypeptide(L)'
;MDDIKECLKEIVEKIKREEKVLAILGYGSYFTGKYKNGSSDIDLLIIDGSEIDLFRKKVVYREVEFELRYMAEKSLVKLLSYKHGPTIKHMLDSEIIFDNKNIARELKLKTYSIVESPIVETFSIENRRKSALLIESLYRKVHQVKDDLGFFEFACSKFLLNIADSYIRLHRHWGLQGFRKMISQLKDIDESFAEHFSLAMSPNHIETRIKEIDFLYREVIMLLGGETNSDEKFVSQGIMNILNVVDN
;
A
#
# COMPACT_ATOMS: atom_id res chain seq x y z
N MET A 1 -19.07 -23.82 -1.43
CA MET A 1 -18.98 -22.50 -0.75
C MET A 1 -19.41 -22.62 0.70
N ASP A 2 -20.43 -23.45 1.00
CA ASP A 2 -20.91 -23.69 2.36
C ASP A 2 -19.83 -24.27 3.29
N ASP A 3 -18.97 -25.16 2.79
CA ASP A 3 -17.85 -25.73 3.55
C ASP A 3 -16.83 -24.68 4.03
N ILE A 4 -16.52 -23.66 3.20
CA ILE A 4 -15.59 -22.59 3.60
C ILE A 4 -16.21 -21.67 4.65
N LYS A 5 -17.50 -21.36 4.53
CA LYS A 5 -18.23 -20.57 5.53
C LYS A 5 -18.28 -21.30 6.87
N GLU A 6 -18.50 -22.61 6.85
CA GLU A 6 -18.45 -23.46 8.03
C GLU A 6 -17.04 -23.50 8.64
N CYS A 7 -16.00 -23.68 7.83
CA CYS A 7 -14.61 -23.60 8.26
C CYS A 7 -14.26 -22.26 8.94
N LEU A 8 -14.65 -21.15 8.32
CA LEU A 8 -14.45 -19.81 8.89
C LEU A 8 -15.17 -19.69 10.24
N LYS A 9 -16.43 -20.14 10.33
CA LYS A 9 -17.20 -20.11 11.58
C LYS A 9 -16.51 -20.92 12.67
N GLU A 10 -16.04 -22.13 12.37
CA GLU A 10 -15.34 -22.98 13.35
C GLU A 10 -14.02 -22.37 13.81
N ILE A 11 -13.21 -21.82 12.89
CA ILE A 11 -11.96 -21.12 13.21
C ILE A 11 -12.23 -19.91 14.10
N VAL A 12 -13.21 -19.08 13.74
CA VAL A 12 -13.61 -17.89 14.48
C VAL A 12 -14.08 -18.25 15.88
N GLU A 13 -14.91 -19.30 16.04
CA GLU A 13 -15.35 -19.78 17.35
C GLU A 13 -14.21 -20.35 18.21
N LYS A 14 -13.16 -20.93 17.60
CA LYS A 14 -11.95 -21.32 18.33
C LYS A 14 -11.19 -20.09 18.83
N ILE A 15 -10.97 -19.09 17.96
CA ILE A 15 -10.23 -17.86 18.29
C ILE A 15 -10.96 -17.05 19.37
N LYS A 16 -12.29 -16.92 19.29
CA LYS A 16 -13.10 -16.20 20.29
C LYS A 16 -12.99 -16.74 21.72
N ARG A 17 -12.60 -18.00 21.89
CA ARG A 17 -12.42 -18.62 23.21
C ARG A 17 -11.09 -18.23 23.86
N GLU A 18 -10.18 -17.62 23.11
CA GLU A 18 -8.95 -17.06 23.65
C GLU A 18 -9.32 -15.82 24.49
N GLU A 19 -8.95 -15.83 25.78
CA GLU A 19 -9.41 -14.85 26.80
C GLU A 19 -9.14 -13.39 26.41
N LYS A 20 -8.15 -13.15 25.56
CA LYS A 20 -7.65 -11.81 25.22
C LYS A 20 -8.18 -11.29 23.88
N VAL A 21 -8.97 -12.06 23.14
CA VAL A 21 -9.48 -11.59 21.84
C VAL A 21 -10.59 -10.56 22.04
N LEU A 22 -10.34 -9.35 21.55
CA LEU A 22 -11.29 -8.23 21.63
C LEU A 22 -12.16 -8.15 20.39
N ALA A 23 -11.59 -8.35 19.20
CA ALA A 23 -12.34 -8.32 17.96
C ALA A 23 -11.66 -9.12 16.84
N ILE A 24 -12.45 -9.51 15.83
CA ILE A 24 -11.98 -10.21 14.63
C ILE A 24 -12.55 -9.51 13.41
N LEU A 25 -11.66 -9.10 12.52
CA LEU A 25 -11.94 -8.43 11.25
C LEU A 25 -11.46 -9.34 10.12
N GLY A 26 -12.31 -9.59 9.12
CA GLY A 26 -11.91 -10.30 7.90
C GLY A 26 -11.61 -9.34 6.77
N TYR A 27 -10.56 -9.57 5.98
CA TYR A 27 -10.27 -8.72 4.81
C TYR A 27 -9.74 -9.55 3.63
N GLY A 28 -9.49 -8.92 2.48
CA GLY A 28 -8.89 -9.60 1.33
C GLY A 28 -9.89 -10.21 0.36
N SER A 29 -9.45 -11.18 -0.45
CA SER A 29 -10.21 -11.69 -1.59
C SER A 29 -11.50 -12.41 -1.17
N TYR A 30 -11.51 -13.08 -0.01
CA TYR A 30 -12.70 -13.73 0.53
C TYR A 30 -13.84 -12.74 0.81
N PHE A 31 -13.55 -11.73 1.63
CA PHE A 31 -14.55 -10.74 2.06
C PHE A 31 -14.92 -9.74 0.95
N THR A 32 -14.13 -9.68 -0.12
CA THR A 32 -14.45 -8.86 -1.32
C THR A 32 -15.13 -9.68 -2.44
N GLY A 33 -15.48 -10.94 -2.20
CA GLY A 33 -16.18 -11.81 -3.16
C GLY A 33 -15.31 -12.28 -4.34
N LYS A 34 -13.99 -12.16 -4.25
CA LYS A 34 -13.00 -12.54 -5.27
C LYS A 34 -12.18 -13.78 -4.88
N TYR A 35 -12.69 -14.57 -3.93
CA TYR A 35 -12.03 -15.79 -3.47
C TYR A 35 -11.87 -16.81 -4.59
N LYS A 36 -10.68 -17.39 -4.72
CA LYS A 36 -10.42 -18.50 -5.64
C LYS A 36 -9.98 -19.71 -4.83
N ASN A 37 -10.80 -20.77 -4.85
CA ASN A 37 -10.51 -21.99 -4.11
C ASN A 37 -9.15 -22.58 -4.54
N GLY A 38 -8.36 -23.06 -3.58
CA GLY A 38 -7.01 -23.60 -3.80
C GLY A 38 -5.92 -22.57 -4.17
N SER A 39 -6.24 -21.28 -4.25
CA SER A 39 -5.27 -20.22 -4.60
C SER A 39 -5.41 -18.92 -3.80
N SER A 40 -6.39 -18.86 -2.91
CA SER A 40 -6.61 -17.75 -1.98
C SER A 40 -6.64 -18.28 -0.57
N ASP A 41 -5.99 -17.57 0.34
CA ASP A 41 -6.14 -17.71 1.78
C ASP A 41 -7.30 -16.83 2.29
N ILE A 42 -7.70 -17.06 3.54
CA ILE A 42 -8.61 -16.21 4.30
C ILE A 42 -7.80 -15.39 5.30
N ASP A 43 -7.75 -14.09 5.06
CA ASP A 43 -7.07 -13.09 5.88
C ASP A 43 -7.95 -12.63 7.05
N LEU A 44 -7.46 -12.83 8.29
CA LEU A 44 -8.11 -12.36 9.51
C LEU A 44 -7.17 -11.44 10.32
N LEU A 45 -7.63 -10.26 10.67
CA LEU A 45 -7.03 -9.38 11.67
C LEU A 45 -7.71 -9.61 13.02
N ILE A 46 -6.93 -10.04 14.00
CA ILE A 46 -7.38 -10.34 15.36
C ILE A 46 -6.83 -9.26 16.27
N ILE A 47 -7.75 -8.50 16.88
CA ILE A 47 -7.40 -7.46 17.85
C ILE A 47 -7.33 -8.13 19.20
N ASP A 48 -6.13 -8.17 19.76
CA ASP A 48 -5.82 -8.82 21.03
C ASP A 48 -5.63 -7.77 22.14
N GLY A 49 -6.04 -8.11 23.36
CA GLY A 49 -5.92 -7.28 24.55
C GLY A 49 -4.55 -7.33 25.23
N SER A 50 -3.62 -8.15 24.73
CA SER A 50 -2.22 -8.18 25.19
C SER A 50 -1.38 -7.05 24.58
N GLU A 51 -0.09 -7.01 24.93
CA GLU A 51 0.88 -6.02 24.44
C GLU A 51 1.66 -6.51 23.20
N ILE A 52 1.07 -7.39 22.39
CA ILE A 52 1.71 -7.90 21.17
C ILE A 52 1.70 -6.84 20.07
N ASP A 53 2.86 -6.45 19.55
CA ASP A 53 2.95 -5.48 18.45
C ASP A 53 2.33 -5.99 17.14
N LEU A 54 2.81 -7.12 16.64
CA LEU A 54 2.23 -7.82 15.50
C LEU A 54 2.73 -9.26 15.51
N PHE A 55 1.81 -10.22 15.46
CA PHE A 55 2.12 -11.63 15.29
C PHE A 55 1.33 -12.20 14.13
N ARG A 56 2.00 -12.93 13.23
CA ARG A 56 1.36 -13.58 12.08
C ARG A 56 1.43 -15.09 12.23
N LYS A 57 0.32 -15.77 11.98
CA LYS A 57 0.22 -17.22 12.03
C LYS A 57 -0.58 -17.71 10.84
N LYS A 58 0.00 -18.65 10.10
CA LYS A 58 -0.73 -19.38 9.05
C LYS A 58 -1.29 -20.67 9.63
N VAL A 59 -2.55 -20.97 9.32
CA VAL A 59 -3.24 -22.18 9.76
C VAL A 59 -3.94 -22.79 8.56
N VAL A 60 -3.77 -24.09 8.36
CA VAL A 60 -4.57 -24.84 7.37
C VAL A 60 -5.62 -25.63 8.14
N TYR A 61 -6.88 -25.48 7.76
CA TYR A 61 -8.01 -26.16 8.38
C TYR A 61 -8.96 -26.68 7.32
N ARG A 62 -9.14 -28.01 7.25
CA ARG A 62 -9.91 -28.68 6.20
C ARG A 62 -9.56 -28.17 4.80
N GLU A 63 -8.25 -28.13 4.50
CA GLU A 63 -7.68 -27.67 3.22
C GLU A 63 -7.87 -26.16 2.90
N VAL A 64 -8.45 -25.38 3.81
CA VAL A 64 -8.54 -23.92 3.71
C VAL A 64 -7.38 -23.29 4.48
N GLU A 65 -6.60 -22.44 3.81
CA GLU A 65 -5.52 -21.66 4.44
C GLU A 65 -6.08 -20.36 5.04
N PHE A 66 -5.70 -20.09 6.28
CA PHE A 66 -6.00 -18.85 7.00
C PHE A 66 -4.70 -18.13 7.34
N GLU A 67 -4.61 -16.84 7.02
CA GLU A 67 -3.57 -15.95 7.53
C GLU A 67 -4.14 -15.14 8.69
N LEU A 68 -3.70 -15.47 9.91
CA LEU A 68 -4.12 -14.82 11.14
C LEU A 68 -3.09 -13.76 11.52
N ARG A 69 -3.51 -12.49 11.61
CA ARG A 69 -2.67 -11.37 12.06
C ARG A 69 -3.18 -10.88 13.41
N TYR A 70 -2.47 -11.19 14.48
CA TYR A 70 -2.75 -10.70 15.83
C TYR A 70 -2.06 -9.37 16.05
N MET A 71 -2.78 -8.39 16.58
CA MET A 71 -2.24 -7.07 16.89
C MET A 71 -2.91 -6.52 18.15
N ALA A 72 -2.12 -5.94 19.05
CA ALA A 72 -2.65 -5.21 20.20
C ALA A 72 -3.49 -4.01 19.75
N GLU A 73 -4.60 -3.76 20.42
CA GLU A 73 -5.44 -2.58 20.16
C GLU A 73 -4.61 -1.28 20.18
N LYS A 74 -3.75 -1.12 21.20
CA LYS A 74 -2.89 0.06 21.33
C LYS A 74 -1.95 0.24 20.14
N SER A 75 -1.38 -0.85 19.61
CA SER A 75 -0.49 -0.81 18.45
C SER A 75 -1.26 -0.45 17.18
N LEU A 76 -2.49 -0.94 17.03
CA LEU A 76 -3.37 -0.55 15.92
C LEU A 76 -3.78 0.92 15.98
N VAL A 77 -4.17 1.42 17.17
CA VAL A 77 -4.46 2.84 17.40
C VAL A 77 -3.24 3.71 17.09
N LYS A 78 -2.05 3.28 17.51
CA LYS A 78 -0.78 3.97 17.22
C LYS A 78 -0.53 4.05 15.72
N LEU A 79 -0.69 2.95 14.97
CA LEU A 79 -0.53 2.94 13.51
C LEU A 79 -1.55 3.85 12.80
N LEU A 80 -2.81 3.87 13.27
CA LEU A 80 -3.83 4.78 12.74
C LEU A 80 -3.50 6.25 13.07
N SER A 81 -2.94 6.53 14.25
CA SER A 81 -2.50 7.89 14.63
C SER A 81 -1.35 8.41 13.75
N TYR A 82 -0.45 7.51 13.33
CA TYR A 82 0.58 7.79 12.31
C TYR A 82 0.06 7.72 10.88
N LYS A 83 -1.25 7.51 10.71
CA LYS A 83 -1.92 7.45 9.42
C LYS A 83 -1.27 6.42 8.48
N HIS A 84 -0.90 5.27 9.04
CA HIS A 84 -0.23 4.21 8.31
C HIS A 84 -1.14 3.64 7.21
N GLY A 85 -0.78 3.88 5.95
CA GLY A 85 -1.66 3.67 4.82
C GLY A 85 -2.20 2.23 4.65
N PRO A 86 -1.36 1.19 4.64
CA PRO A 86 -1.83 -0.19 4.58
C PRO A 86 -2.81 -0.55 5.71
N THR A 87 -2.58 -0.04 6.92
CA THR A 87 -3.49 -0.25 8.06
C THR A 87 -4.84 0.42 7.81
N ILE A 88 -4.84 1.68 7.34
CA ILE A 88 -6.06 2.40 6.94
C ILE A 88 -6.84 1.57 5.92
N LYS A 89 -6.18 1.07 4.87
CA LYS A 89 -6.86 0.28 3.83
C LYS A 89 -7.47 -1.01 4.35
N HIS A 90 -6.72 -1.80 5.12
CA HIS A 90 -7.24 -3.04 5.71
C HIS A 90 -8.42 -2.76 6.66
N MET A 91 -8.35 -1.68 7.44
CA MET A 91 -9.45 -1.28 8.33
C MET A 91 -10.69 -0.82 7.56
N LEU A 92 -10.56 -0.13 6.42
CA LEU A 92 -11.69 0.25 5.59
C LEU A 92 -12.34 -0.97 4.93
N ASP A 93 -11.54 -1.82 4.29
CA ASP A 93 -12.02 -2.95 3.48
C ASP A 93 -12.50 -4.15 4.30
N SER A 94 -12.18 -4.18 5.60
CA SER A 94 -12.52 -5.33 6.44
C SER A 94 -14.00 -5.44 6.79
N GLU A 95 -14.49 -6.66 6.91
CA GLU A 95 -15.77 -6.99 7.51
C GLU A 95 -15.57 -7.29 9.01
N ILE A 96 -16.47 -6.79 9.86
CA ILE A 96 -16.47 -7.12 11.29
C ILE A 96 -17.13 -8.49 11.47
N ILE A 97 -16.35 -9.47 11.92
CA ILE A 97 -16.83 -10.84 12.19
C ILE A 97 -17.20 -11.00 13.67
N PHE A 98 -16.38 -10.43 14.55
CA PHE A 98 -16.60 -10.43 16.00
C PHE A 98 -16.15 -9.09 16.58
N ASP A 99 -16.91 -8.56 17.52
CA ASP A 99 -16.64 -7.26 18.13
C ASP A 99 -17.10 -7.21 19.58
N ASN A 100 -16.18 -7.45 20.52
CA ASN A 100 -16.44 -7.28 21.93
C ASN A 100 -16.42 -5.78 22.27
N LYS A 101 -17.48 -5.28 22.92
CA LYS A 101 -17.59 -3.87 23.35
C LYS A 101 -17.38 -2.83 22.24
N ASN A 102 -17.65 -3.17 20.98
CA ASN A 102 -17.56 -2.26 19.82
C ASN A 102 -16.15 -1.75 19.46
N ILE A 103 -15.08 -2.40 19.93
CA ILE A 103 -13.69 -2.02 19.64
C ILE A 103 -13.41 -1.92 18.14
N ALA A 104 -13.80 -2.93 17.35
CA ALA A 104 -13.59 -2.90 15.91
C ALA A 104 -14.38 -1.79 15.23
N ARG A 105 -15.64 -1.55 15.66
CA ARG A 105 -16.45 -0.45 15.13
C ARG A 105 -15.82 0.91 15.43
N GLU A 106 -15.33 1.14 16.64
CA GLU A 106 -14.64 2.39 17.01
C GLU A 106 -13.36 2.61 16.19
N LEU A 107 -12.56 1.57 15.98
CA LEU A 107 -11.36 1.65 15.15
C LEU A 107 -11.68 1.93 13.68
N LYS A 108 -12.75 1.34 13.14
CA LYS A 108 -13.24 1.68 11.79
C LYS A 108 -13.74 3.13 11.73
N LEU A 109 -14.47 3.63 12.73
CA LEU A 109 -14.90 5.03 12.79
C LEU A 109 -13.71 5.99 12.82
N LYS A 110 -12.67 5.71 13.62
CA LYS A 110 -11.39 6.46 13.59
C LYS A 110 -10.71 6.41 12.22
N THR A 111 -10.82 5.29 11.52
CA THR A 111 -10.26 5.16 10.17
C THR A 111 -11.05 5.99 9.16
N TYR A 112 -12.38 6.02 9.27
CA TYR A 112 -13.23 6.88 8.44
C TYR A 112 -12.92 8.36 8.64
N SER A 113 -12.75 8.81 9.89
CA SER A 113 -12.39 10.21 10.14
C SER A 113 -11.03 10.60 9.57
N ILE A 114 -10.07 9.67 9.48
CA ILE A 114 -8.78 9.92 8.80
C ILE A 114 -9.01 10.14 7.30
N VAL A 115 -9.88 9.37 6.64
CA VAL A 115 -10.12 9.54 5.19
C VAL A 115 -11.05 10.68 4.84
N GLU A 116 -11.78 11.22 5.82
CA GLU A 116 -12.52 12.48 5.70
C GLU A 116 -11.60 13.70 5.90
N SER A 117 -10.42 13.51 6.50
CA SER A 117 -9.45 14.58 6.67
C SER A 117 -8.79 14.99 5.36
N PRO A 118 -8.26 16.22 5.23
CA PRO A 118 -7.53 16.63 4.03
C PRO A 118 -6.28 15.77 3.78
N ILE A 119 -5.98 15.40 2.53
CA ILE A 119 -4.82 14.53 2.19
C ILE A 119 -3.47 15.05 2.72
N VAL A 120 -3.31 16.36 2.94
CA VAL A 120 -2.09 16.93 3.56
C VAL A 120 -1.81 16.36 4.96
N GLU A 121 -2.84 15.85 5.63
CA GLU A 121 -2.72 15.21 6.92
C GLU A 121 -2.06 13.84 6.89
N THR A 122 -2.22 13.08 5.79
CA THR A 122 -1.61 11.75 5.59
C THR A 122 -0.38 11.81 4.68
N PHE A 123 -0.31 12.84 3.84
CA PHE A 123 0.82 13.11 2.95
C PHE A 123 1.19 14.59 3.04
N SER A 124 1.97 14.90 4.08
CA SER A 124 2.40 16.27 4.44
C SER A 124 3.20 16.95 3.34
N ILE A 125 3.25 18.29 3.38
CA ILE A 125 4.05 19.09 2.44
C ILE A 125 5.53 18.66 2.44
N GLU A 126 6.09 18.36 3.61
CA GLU A 126 7.47 17.88 3.72
C GLU A 126 7.67 16.55 3.00
N ASN A 127 6.75 15.60 3.19
CA ASN A 127 6.82 14.31 2.51
C ASN A 127 6.61 14.46 0.99
N ARG A 128 5.72 15.35 0.55
CA ARG A 128 5.53 15.67 -0.87
C ARG A 128 6.81 16.21 -1.51
N ARG A 129 7.51 17.13 -0.82
CA ARG A 129 8.81 17.66 -1.28
C ARG A 129 9.88 16.58 -1.38
N LYS A 130 9.95 15.68 -0.38
CA LYS A 130 10.87 14.52 -0.41
C LYS A 130 10.57 13.60 -1.60
N SER A 131 9.29 13.31 -1.86
CA SER A 131 8.87 12.55 -3.03
C SER A 131 9.21 13.25 -4.35
N ALA A 132 9.00 14.57 -4.44
CA ALA A 132 9.31 15.35 -5.64
C ALA A 132 10.80 15.28 -5.98
N LEU A 133 11.68 15.52 -5.00
CA LEU A 133 13.14 15.42 -5.18
C LEU A 133 13.59 14.03 -5.66
N LEU A 134 13.02 12.97 -5.08
CA LEU A 134 13.32 11.60 -5.48
C LEU A 134 12.86 11.31 -6.92
N ILE A 135 11.62 11.69 -7.25
CA ILE A 135 11.05 11.51 -8.59
C ILE A 135 11.86 12.28 -9.63
N GLU A 136 12.22 13.53 -9.34
CA GLU A 136 13.04 14.38 -10.21
C GLU A 136 14.42 13.76 -10.45
N SER A 137 15.07 13.25 -9.41
CA SER A 137 16.35 12.55 -9.55
C SER A 137 16.23 11.28 -10.41
N LEU A 138 15.18 10.48 -10.20
CA LEU A 138 14.96 9.25 -10.97
C LEU A 138 14.62 9.56 -12.43
N TYR A 139 13.83 10.60 -12.67
CA TYR A 139 13.50 11.10 -13.99
C TYR A 139 14.77 11.49 -14.77
N ARG A 140 15.64 12.31 -14.18
CA ARG A 140 16.95 12.66 -14.79
C ARG A 140 17.78 11.40 -15.06
N LYS A 141 17.76 10.42 -14.15
CA LYS A 141 18.51 9.18 -14.30
C LYS A 141 18.00 8.36 -15.50
N VAL A 142 16.69 8.20 -15.66
CA VAL A 142 16.08 7.50 -16.81
C VAL A 142 16.60 8.06 -18.14
N HIS A 143 16.62 9.38 -18.29
CA HIS A 143 17.13 10.05 -19.49
C HIS A 143 18.63 9.88 -19.68
N GLN A 144 19.41 9.86 -18.59
CA GLN A 144 20.87 9.67 -18.64
C GLN A 144 21.25 8.25 -19.12
N VAL A 145 20.47 7.23 -18.75
CA VAL A 145 20.82 5.82 -19.04
C VAL A 145 20.01 5.21 -20.18
N LYS A 146 19.27 6.02 -20.95
CA LYS A 146 18.36 5.52 -21.99
C LYS A 146 19.01 4.62 -23.06
N ASP A 147 20.32 4.81 -23.30
CA ASP A 147 21.07 4.05 -24.30
C ASP A 147 21.65 2.74 -23.74
N ASP A 148 21.57 2.53 -22.42
CA ASP A 148 21.92 1.27 -21.75
C ASP A 148 20.64 0.56 -21.29
N LEU A 149 20.23 -0.47 -22.03
CA LEU A 149 18.95 -1.17 -21.81
C LEU A 149 18.80 -1.70 -20.38
N GLY A 150 19.85 -2.29 -19.81
CA GLY A 150 19.77 -2.88 -18.47
C GLY A 150 19.56 -1.82 -17.39
N PHE A 151 20.34 -0.74 -17.46
CA PHE A 151 20.20 0.36 -16.51
C PHE A 151 18.91 1.16 -16.76
N PHE A 152 18.47 1.30 -18.01
CA PHE A 152 17.21 1.94 -18.37
C PHE A 152 16.02 1.22 -17.72
N GLU A 153 15.93 -0.11 -17.83
CA GLU A 153 14.83 -0.87 -17.20
C GLU A 153 14.80 -0.71 -15.69
N PHE A 154 15.97 -0.72 -15.06
CA PHE A 154 16.09 -0.52 -13.62
C PHE A 154 15.63 0.89 -13.20
N ALA A 155 16.13 1.93 -13.90
CA ALA A 155 15.77 3.31 -13.62
C ALA A 155 14.27 3.56 -13.84
N CYS A 156 13.72 3.06 -14.96
CA CYS A 156 12.28 3.14 -15.27
C CYS A 156 11.43 2.47 -14.19
N SER A 157 11.81 1.26 -13.75
CA SER A 157 11.07 0.54 -12.71
C SER A 157 11.02 1.31 -11.39
N LYS A 158 12.16 1.91 -10.98
CA LYS A 158 12.22 2.74 -9.77
C LYS A 158 11.44 4.04 -9.92
N PHE A 159 11.54 4.71 -11.06
CA PHE A 159 10.77 5.91 -11.37
C PHE A 159 9.27 5.63 -11.30
N LEU A 160 8.78 4.64 -12.05
CA LEU A 160 7.37 4.28 -12.13
C LEU A 160 6.79 3.86 -10.77
N LEU A 161 7.56 3.12 -9.96
CA LEU A 161 7.11 2.78 -8.60
C LEU A 161 6.85 4.03 -7.73
N ASN A 162 7.75 5.01 -7.78
CA ASN A 162 7.62 6.24 -6.99
C ASN A 162 6.54 7.18 -7.54
N ILE A 163 6.37 7.24 -8.86
CA ILE A 163 5.25 7.91 -9.52
C ILE A 163 3.92 7.33 -9.04
N ALA A 164 3.76 6.00 -9.11
CA ALA A 164 2.51 5.36 -8.71
C ALA A 164 2.21 5.55 -7.21
N ASP A 165 3.19 5.34 -6.33
CA ASP A 165 2.97 5.53 -4.89
C ASP A 165 2.63 6.99 -4.56
N SER A 166 3.34 7.96 -5.14
CA SER A 166 3.08 9.38 -4.90
C SER A 166 1.71 9.81 -5.44
N TYR A 167 1.36 9.43 -6.66
CA TYR A 167 0.07 9.74 -7.26
C TYR A 167 -1.08 9.11 -6.45
N ILE A 168 -0.96 7.83 -6.06
CA ILE A 168 -1.98 7.20 -5.22
C ILE A 168 -2.09 7.92 -3.87
N ARG A 169 -0.98 8.32 -3.23
CA ARG A 169 -1.03 9.08 -1.96
C ARG A 169 -1.62 10.47 -2.09
N LEU A 170 -1.50 11.10 -3.26
CA LEU A 170 -2.13 12.39 -3.56
C LEU A 170 -3.65 12.30 -3.70
N HIS A 171 -4.19 11.10 -3.98
CA HIS A 171 -5.63 10.88 -4.18
C HIS A 171 -6.28 9.98 -3.11
N ARG A 172 -5.48 9.18 -2.39
CA ARG A 172 -5.93 8.17 -1.44
C ARG A 172 -5.02 8.15 -0.20
N HIS A 173 -5.62 8.19 0.98
CA HIS A 173 -4.91 8.22 2.26
C HIS A 173 -4.04 6.98 2.56
N TRP A 174 -4.24 5.88 1.84
CA TRP A 174 -3.56 4.62 2.11
C TRP A 174 -2.34 4.30 1.23
N GLY A 175 -2.11 5.07 0.15
CA GLY A 175 -0.99 4.82 -0.76
C GLY A 175 -1.06 3.48 -1.52
N LEU A 176 0.06 3.06 -2.11
CA LEU A 176 0.14 1.85 -2.94
C LEU A 176 -0.12 0.56 -2.15
N GLN A 177 -0.97 -0.33 -2.67
CA GLN A 177 -1.39 -1.61 -2.04
C GLN A 177 -0.75 -2.82 -2.72
N GLY A 178 0.56 -2.71 -2.97
CA GLY A 178 1.36 -3.72 -3.63
C GLY A 178 1.38 -3.61 -5.16
N PHE A 179 2.47 -4.10 -5.76
CA PHE A 179 2.76 -3.93 -7.19
C PHE A 179 1.68 -4.53 -8.10
N ARG A 180 1.14 -5.71 -7.76
CA ARG A 180 0.12 -6.40 -8.58
C ARG A 180 -1.19 -5.62 -8.70
N LYS A 181 -1.51 -4.74 -7.76
CA LYS A 181 -2.73 -3.91 -7.76
C LYS A 181 -2.48 -2.50 -8.28
N MET A 182 -1.24 -2.14 -8.59
CA MET A 182 -0.85 -0.78 -8.98
C MET A 182 -1.70 -0.24 -10.14
N ILE A 183 -1.77 -0.97 -11.26
CA ILE A 183 -2.54 -0.53 -12.43
C ILE A 183 -4.02 -0.38 -12.11
N SER A 184 -4.63 -1.34 -11.39
CA SER A 184 -6.04 -1.21 -11.00
C SER A 184 -6.27 -0.01 -10.08
N GLN A 185 -5.36 0.25 -9.14
CA GLN A 185 -5.48 1.40 -8.24
C GLN A 185 -5.36 2.73 -8.99
N LEU A 186 -4.48 2.80 -9.99
CA LEU A 186 -4.36 3.98 -10.84
C LEU A 186 -5.62 4.17 -11.69
N LYS A 187 -6.17 3.10 -12.28
CA LYS A 187 -7.43 3.15 -13.05
C LYS A 187 -8.61 3.64 -12.20
N ASP A 188 -8.68 3.23 -10.94
CA ASP A 188 -9.71 3.67 -9.99
C ASP A 188 -9.58 5.16 -9.58
N ILE A 189 -8.48 5.82 -9.96
CA ILE A 189 -8.23 7.25 -9.73
C ILE A 189 -8.42 8.01 -11.04
N ASP A 190 -7.67 7.62 -12.07
CA ASP A 190 -7.66 8.22 -13.40
C ASP A 190 -7.25 7.16 -14.44
N GLU A 191 -8.19 6.81 -15.32
CA GLU A 191 -7.99 5.80 -16.35
C GLU A 191 -6.92 6.23 -17.38
N SER A 192 -6.90 7.50 -17.77
CA SER A 192 -5.91 8.04 -18.71
C SER A 192 -4.50 7.98 -18.12
N PHE A 193 -4.34 8.41 -16.86
CA PHE A 193 -3.06 8.30 -16.17
C PHE A 193 -2.57 6.83 -16.13
N ALA A 194 -3.48 5.89 -15.87
CA ALA A 194 -3.14 4.47 -15.83
C ALA A 194 -2.76 3.89 -17.21
N GLU A 195 -3.33 4.40 -18.30
CA GLU A 195 -2.93 4.04 -19.67
C GLU A 195 -1.50 4.49 -19.96
N HIS A 196 -1.18 5.76 -19.71
CA HIS A 196 0.17 6.30 -19.84
C HIS A 196 1.18 5.50 -18.99
N PHE A 197 0.81 5.18 -17.75
CA PHE A 197 1.62 4.34 -16.87
C PHE A 197 1.87 2.94 -17.45
N SER A 198 0.84 2.31 -18.00
CA SER A 198 0.93 0.97 -18.61
C SER A 198 1.82 0.97 -19.84
N LEU A 199 1.76 2.02 -20.66
CA LEU A 199 2.62 2.19 -21.83
C LEU A 199 4.08 2.42 -21.45
N ALA A 200 4.35 3.15 -20.37
CA ALA A 200 5.71 3.35 -19.83
C ALA A 200 6.32 2.07 -19.24
N MET A 201 5.49 1.19 -18.65
CA MET A 201 5.92 -0.09 -18.08
C MET A 201 6.11 -1.20 -19.12
N SER A 202 5.39 -1.14 -20.24
CA SER A 202 5.40 -2.17 -21.28
C SER A 202 6.73 -2.21 -22.04
N PRO A 203 7.08 -3.35 -22.68
CA PRO A 203 8.30 -3.50 -23.49
C PRO A 203 8.17 -2.78 -24.86
N ASN A 204 7.79 -1.51 -24.81
CA ASN A 204 7.70 -0.62 -25.95
C ASN A 204 9.08 -0.05 -26.31
N HIS A 205 9.17 0.55 -27.50
CA HIS A 205 10.34 1.32 -27.91
C HIS A 205 10.69 2.40 -26.88
N ILE A 206 11.98 2.64 -26.64
CA ILE A 206 12.47 3.55 -25.59
C ILE A 206 11.83 4.93 -25.72
N GLU A 207 11.75 5.47 -26.93
CA GLU A 207 11.20 6.78 -27.26
C GLU A 207 9.73 6.90 -26.86
N THR A 208 8.94 5.85 -27.08
CA THR A 208 7.56 5.79 -26.60
C THR A 208 7.54 5.82 -25.07
N ARG A 209 8.35 4.98 -24.42
CA ARG A 209 8.38 4.92 -22.95
C ARG A 209 8.84 6.24 -22.33
N ILE A 210 9.84 6.88 -22.91
CA ILE A 210 10.32 8.21 -22.49
C ILE A 210 9.20 9.24 -22.62
N LYS A 211 8.48 9.27 -23.74
CA LYS A 211 7.35 10.19 -23.92
C LYS A 211 6.29 10.00 -22.82
N GLU A 212 5.97 8.75 -22.48
CA GLU A 212 5.01 8.48 -21.42
C GLU A 212 5.57 8.78 -20.02
N ILE A 213 6.86 8.57 -19.79
CA ILE A 213 7.56 8.97 -18.57
C ILE A 213 7.54 10.49 -18.39
N ASP A 214 7.76 11.26 -19.45
CA ASP A 214 7.72 12.72 -19.43
C ASP A 214 6.31 13.24 -19.07
N PHE A 215 5.27 12.60 -19.61
CA PHE A 215 3.88 12.89 -19.24
C PHE A 215 3.64 12.63 -17.75
N LEU A 216 3.93 11.41 -17.28
CA LEU A 216 3.71 11.00 -15.88
C LEU A 216 4.49 11.87 -14.89
N TYR A 217 5.73 12.23 -15.24
CA TYR A 217 6.59 13.11 -14.46
C TYR A 217 5.91 14.47 -14.24
N ARG A 218 5.46 15.12 -15.33
CA ARG A 218 4.84 16.44 -15.28
C ARG A 218 3.58 16.44 -14.42
N GLU A 219 2.71 15.46 -14.64
CA GLU A 219 1.47 15.32 -13.88
C GLU A 219 1.74 15.21 -12.38
N VAL A 220 2.66 14.32 -11.98
CA VAL A 220 2.93 14.08 -10.56
C VAL A 220 3.69 15.24 -9.91
N ILE A 221 4.71 15.80 -10.56
CA ILE A 221 5.51 16.88 -9.97
C ILE A 221 4.67 18.13 -9.70
N MET A 222 3.78 18.50 -10.62
CA MET A 222 2.88 19.62 -10.39
C MET A 222 2.02 19.41 -9.14
N LEU A 223 1.45 18.22 -8.96
CA LEU A 223 0.62 17.89 -7.80
C LEU A 223 1.41 17.82 -6.48
N LEU A 224 2.71 17.52 -6.54
CA LEU A 224 3.61 17.53 -5.38
C LEU A 224 4.06 18.94 -4.97
N GLY A 225 3.73 19.98 -5.74
CA GLY A 225 4.07 21.37 -5.46
C GLY A 225 5.05 21.99 -6.44
N GLY A 226 5.28 21.36 -7.59
CA GLY A 226 6.14 21.87 -8.67
C GLY A 226 7.59 21.39 -8.59
N GLU A 227 8.38 21.82 -9.58
CA GLU A 227 9.81 21.51 -9.65
C GLU A 227 10.52 22.05 -8.42
N THR A 228 11.32 21.19 -7.79
CA THR A 228 12.10 21.58 -6.63
C THR A 228 13.43 22.15 -7.10
N ASN A 229 13.67 23.44 -6.86
CA ASN A 229 15.01 24.02 -6.97
C ASN A 229 15.91 23.30 -5.96
N SER A 230 16.58 22.25 -6.41
CA SER A 230 17.42 21.42 -5.55
C SER A 230 18.77 22.11 -5.38
N ASP A 231 19.09 22.48 -4.13
CA ASP A 231 20.48 22.47 -3.69
C ASP A 231 21.00 21.05 -3.92
N GLU A 232 21.88 20.86 -4.90
CA GLU A 232 22.42 19.58 -5.38
C GLU A 232 23.02 18.69 -4.25
N LYS A 233 23.31 19.28 -3.08
CA LYS A 233 23.82 18.59 -1.89
C LYS A 233 22.84 17.59 -1.27
N PHE A 234 21.52 17.81 -1.39
CA PHE A 234 20.54 16.91 -0.76
C PHE A 234 20.30 15.63 -1.57
N VAL A 235 20.32 15.74 -2.91
CA VAL A 235 20.10 14.62 -3.84
C VAL A 235 21.27 13.65 -3.81
N SER A 236 22.50 14.16 -3.70
CA SER A 236 23.72 13.35 -3.66
C SER A 236 23.85 12.51 -2.38
N GLN A 237 23.40 12.99 -1.22
CA GLN A 237 23.38 12.19 0.01
C GLN A 237 22.22 11.18 0.07
N GLY A 238 21.05 11.52 -0.47
CA GLY A 238 19.91 10.60 -0.51
C GLY A 238 20.14 9.37 -1.39
N ILE A 239 20.76 9.55 -2.56
CA ILE A 239 21.11 8.44 -3.46
C ILE A 239 22.26 7.60 -2.89
N MET A 240 23.30 8.23 -2.32
CA MET A 240 24.41 7.50 -1.68
C MET A 240 23.94 6.64 -0.50
N ASN A 241 22.98 7.12 0.30
CA ASN A 241 22.42 6.31 1.39
C ASN A 241 21.53 5.16 0.91
N ILE A 242 20.88 5.27 -0.25
CA ILE A 242 20.09 4.17 -0.83
C ILE A 242 20.99 3.13 -1.50
N LEU A 243 22.10 3.55 -2.11
CA LEU A 243 23.07 2.64 -2.72
C LEU A 243 23.94 1.91 -1.67
N ASN A 244 24.35 2.59 -0.59
CA ASN A 244 25.17 1.98 0.47
C ASN A 244 24.41 0.99 1.37
N VAL A 245 23.09 0.88 1.25
CA VAL A 245 22.28 -0.15 1.94
C VAL A 245 22.25 -1.46 1.14
N VAL A 246 22.75 -1.47 -0.11
CA VAL A 246 22.83 -2.68 -0.95
C VAL A 246 24.19 -3.41 -0.79
N ASP A 247 25.19 -2.76 -0.19
CA ASP A 247 26.54 -3.31 0.00
C ASP A 247 26.85 -3.80 1.44
N ASN A 248 25.82 -3.98 2.31
CA ASN A 248 25.97 -4.61 3.63
C ASN A 248 25.01 -5.79 3.83
#